data_AF-A0A2S6AB96-F1
#
_entry.id   AF-A0A2S6AB96-F1
#
_cell.length_a   1.000
_cell.length_b   1.000
_cell.length_c   1.000
_cell.angle_alpha   90.00
_cell.angle_beta   90.00
_cell.angle_gamma   90.00
#
_symmetry.space_group_name_H-M   'P 1'
#
loop_
_entity.id
_entity.type
_entity.pdbx_description
1 polymer ?
#
loop_
_entity_poly.entity_id
_entity_poly.type
_entity_poly.pdbx_seq_one_letter_code
_entity_poly.pdbx_strand_id
1 'polypeptide(L)' 'MDHRHITPETARLHFLMARARRAGYQLIAEPKQTNRWVLVDIDDGERLFESASLTEVERYLSE' A
#
# COMPACT_ATOMS: atom_id res chain seq x y z
N MET A 1 17.88 -13.89 17.04
CA MET A 1 17.79 -14.44 15.67
C MET A 1 16.32 -14.36 15.29
N ASP A 2 15.93 -13.17 14.86
CA ASP A 2 14.56 -12.80 14.60
C ASP A 2 14.10 -13.54 13.35
N HIS A 3 13.34 -14.61 13.57
CA HIS A 3 12.55 -15.23 12.54
C HIS A 3 11.68 -14.12 11.95
N ARG A 4 12.12 -13.60 10.81
CA ARG A 4 11.30 -12.82 9.89
C ARG A 4 10.13 -13.73 9.55
N HIS A 5 9.09 -13.69 10.38
CA HIS A 5 7.74 -14.03 9.97
C HIS A 5 7.49 -13.09 8.79
N ILE A 6 7.79 -13.56 7.58
CA ILE A 6 7.11 -13.08 6.39
C ILE A 6 5.68 -13.52 6.64
N THR A 7 4.93 -12.70 7.37
CA THR A 7 3.51 -12.92 7.53
C THR A 7 2.91 -12.85 6.12
N PRO A 8 1.85 -13.61 5.83
CA PRO A 8 1.15 -13.48 4.54
C PRO A 8 0.77 -12.03 4.22
N GLU A 9 0.63 -11.19 5.24
CA GLU A 9 0.46 -9.74 5.13
C GLU A 9 1.65 -9.03 4.45
N THR A 10 2.90 -9.41 4.72
CA THR A 10 4.06 -8.79 4.07
C THR A 10 4.12 -9.13 2.58
N ALA A 11 3.82 -10.38 2.21
CA ALA A 11 3.77 -10.79 0.80
C ALA A 11 2.66 -10.04 0.03
N ARG A 12 1.47 -9.91 0.63
CA ARG A 12 0.37 -9.12 0.07
C ARG A 12 0.75 -7.65 -0.08
N LEU A 13 1.46 -7.09 0.90
CA LEU A 13 1.95 -5.72 0.86
C LEU A 13 2.90 -5.48 -0.32
N HIS A 14 3.90 -6.34 -0.50
CA HIS A 14 4.84 -6.24 -1.62
C HIS A 14 4.13 -6.34 -2.98
N PHE A 15 3.12 -7.21 -3.08
CA PHE A 15 2.31 -7.33 -4.30
C PHE A 15 1.53 -6.04 -4.59
N LEU A 16 0.88 -5.46 -3.58
CA LEU A 16 0.14 -4.20 -3.70
C LEU A 16 1.07 -3.03 -4.05
N MET A 17 2.25 -2.93 -3.43
CA MET A 17 3.25 -1.93 -3.80
C MET A 17 3.70 -2.06 -5.25
N ALA A 18 3.98 -3.30 -5.70
CA ALA A 18 4.39 -3.54 -7.08
C ALA A 18 3.27 -3.19 -8.07
N ARG A 19 2.01 -3.47 -7.71
CA ARG A 19 0.86 -3.13 -8.54
C ARG A 19 0.57 -1.64 -8.58
N ALA A 20 0.59 -0.96 -7.43
CA ALA A 20 0.49 0.50 -7.35
C ALA A 20 1.56 1.14 -8.24
N ARG A 21 2.81 0.71 -8.12
CA ARG A 21 3.92 1.26 -8.91
C ARG A 21 3.77 1.03 -10.41
N ARG A 22 3.15 -0.08 -10.83
CA ARG A 22 2.81 -0.33 -12.25
C ARG A 22 1.70 0.57 -12.77
N ALA A 23 0.79 1.00 -11.90
CA ALA A 23 -0.29 1.91 -12.23
C ALA A 23 0.11 3.40 -12.13
N GLY A 24 1.34 3.71 -11.73
CA GLY A 24 1.80 5.10 -11.53
C GLY A 24 1.57 5.62 -10.11
N TYR A 25 1.31 4.74 -9.15
CA TYR A 25 1.02 5.11 -7.77
C TYR A 25 2.08 4.56 -6.80
N GLN A 26 2.25 5.22 -5.67
CA GLN A 26 3.08 4.77 -4.56
C GLN A 26 2.22 4.53 -3.32
N LEU A 27 2.32 3.33 -2.76
CA LEU A 27 1.62 2.95 -1.54
C LEU A 27 2.49 3.25 -0.31
N ILE A 28 1.97 4.07 0.61
CA ILE A 28 2.66 4.52 1.82
C ILE A 28 1.84 4.15 3.06
N ALA A 29 2.51 3.66 4.11
CA ALA A 29 1.90 3.54 5.44
C ALA A 29 1.98 4.88 6.17
N GLU A 30 0.88 5.38 6.70
CA GLU A 30 0.87 6.62 7.46
C GLU A 30 1.46 6.39 8.87
N PRO A 31 2.59 7.01 9.24
CA PRO A 31 3.26 6.71 10.51
C PRO A 31 2.49 7.20 11.74
N LYS A 32 1.54 8.13 11.55
CA LYS A 32 0.73 8.71 12.63
C LYS A 32 -0.52 7.92 12.95
N GLN A 33 -0.97 7.05 12.04
CA GLN A 33 -2.17 6.24 12.20
C GLN A 33 -1.84 4.78 11.96
N THR A 34 -1.86 3.99 13.03
CA THR A 34 -1.75 2.53 12.94
C THR A 34 -2.80 2.01 11.96
N ASN A 35 -2.37 1.29 10.93
CA ASN A 35 -3.18 0.72 9.85
C ASN A 35 -3.71 1.67 8.77
N ARG A 36 -3.23 2.91 8.66
CA ARG A 36 -3.61 3.78 7.53
C ARG A 36 -2.66 3.60 6.35
N TRP A 37 -3.24 3.39 5.18
CA TRP A 37 -2.58 3.25 3.89
C TRP A 37 -3.00 4.39 2.98
N VAL A 38 -2.02 5.01 2.34
CA VAL A 38 -2.23 6.13 1.44
C VAL A 38 -1.58 5.77 0.10
N LEU A 39 -2.38 5.81 -0.97
CA LEU A 39 -1.89 5.82 -2.34
C LEU A 39 -1.64 7.26 -2.73
N VAL A 40 -0.41 7.53 -3.16
CA VAL A 40 -0.05 8.80 -3.77
C VAL A 40 0.32 8.60 -5.23
N ASP A 41 0.11 9.62 -6.04
CA ASP A 41 0.63 9.66 -7.39
C ASP A 41 2.16 9.66 -7.37
N ILE A 42 2.81 8.95 -8.30
CA ILE A 42 4.28 8.88 -8.36
C ILE A 42 4.91 10.11 -9.01
N ASP A 43 4.15 10.85 -9.82
CA ASP A 43 4.61 12.01 -10.57
C ASP A 43 4.57 13.28 -9.71
N ASP A 44 3.42 13.58 -9.09
CA ASP A 44 3.24 14.79 -8.26
C ASP A 44 3.28 14.52 -6.75
N GLY A 45 3.11 13.26 -6.31
CA GLY A 45 3.03 12.92 -4.89
C GLY A 45 1.67 13.26 -4.26
N GLU A 46 0.67 13.60 -5.07
CA GLU A 46 -0.69 13.89 -4.61
C GLU A 46 -1.35 12.64 -4.00
N ARG A 47 -2.05 12.79 -2.89
CA ARG A 47 -2.79 11.70 -2.24
C ARG A 47 -4.09 11.44 -3.00
N LEU A 48 -4.12 10.35 -3.74
CA LEU A 48 -5.29 9.96 -4.54
C LEU A 48 -6.30 9.15 -3.72
N PHE A 49 -5.80 8.33 -2.81
CA PHE A 49 -6.66 7.44 -2.03
C PHE A 49 -6.07 7.15 -0.66
N GLU A 50 -6.91 7.11 0.37
CA GLU A 50 -6.52 6.74 1.71
C GLU A 50 -7.53 5.75 2.30
N SER A 51 -7.03 4.70 2.95
CA SER A 51 -7.86 3.70 3.59
C SER A 51 -7.20 3.12 4.83
N ALA A 52 -8.01 2.70 5.80
CA ALA A 52 -7.58 1.95 6.96
C ALA A 52 -7.37 0.44 6.67
N SER A 53 -7.53 -0.01 5.42
CA SER A 53 -7.48 -1.42 5.02
C SER A 53 -6.81 -1.65 3.68
N LEU A 54 -5.83 -2.57 3.64
CA LEU A 54 -5.18 -3.00 2.40
C LEU A 54 -6.14 -3.60 1.38
N THR A 55 -7.26 -4.19 1.84
CA THR A 55 -8.29 -4.72 0.94
C THR A 55 -8.96 -3.63 0.11
N GLU A 56 -9.13 -2.41 0.64
CA GLU A 56 -9.71 -1.32 -0.15
C GLU A 56 -8.69 -0.77 -1.16
N VAL A 57 -7.43 -0.67 -0.76
CA VAL A 57 -6.31 -0.34 -1.66
C VAL A 57 -6.24 -1.34 -2.82
N GLU A 58 -6.37 -2.64 -2.53
CA GLU A 58 -6.39 -3.70 -3.54
C GLU A 58 -7.57 -3.56 -4.51
N ARG A 59 -8.77 -3.25 -4.00
CA ARG A 59 -9.95 -3.00 -4.85
C ARG A 59 -9.73 -1.79 -5.74
N TYR A 60 -9.23 -0.69 -5.20
CA TYR A 60 -8.92 0.52 -5.98
C TYR A 60 -7.91 0.25 -7.11
N LEU A 61 -6.87 -0.56 -6.85
CA LEU A 61 -5.86 -0.94 -7.85
C LEU A 61 -6.34 -2.01 -8.83
N SER A 62 -7.48 -2.65 -8.58
CA SER A 62 -8.05 -3.70 -9.42
C SER A 62 -9.23 -3.21 -10.28
N GLU A 63 -9.77 -2.05 -9.97
CA GLU A 63 -10.79 -1.35 -10.77
C GLU A 63 -10.13 -0.71 -12.02
#